data_AF-A0A8C2DNU0-F1
#
_entry.id   AF-A0A8C2DNU0-F1
#
_cell.length_a   1.000
_cell.length_b   1.000
_cell.length_c   1.000
_cell.angle_alpha   90.00
_cell.angle_beta   90.00
_cell.angle_gamma   90.00
#
_symmetry.space_group_name_H-M   'P 1'
#
loop_
_entity.id
_entity.type
_entity.pdbx_description
1 polymer ?
#
loop_
_entity_poly.entity_id
_entity_poly.type
_entity_poly.pdbx_seq_one_letter_code
_entity_poly.pdbx_strand_id
1 'polypeptide(L)'
;MAAPVRGMAGSPSIGNTTSFQKKTRSKLVSIPGTRPSVQNGQLLVSSGVSSLDYVIGGGLAVGTLLLVEEDCYDSYSRMLLKYFLAEGVVCGHELFLASARDHPDEIMQELPSPIVDDVAGMKISEGQSQPSDPENPDTMKIAWRYQNQPRVQVKDHLLGSIISHFWLVQLEILK
;
A
#
# COMPACT_ATOMS: atom_id res chain seq x y z
N MET A 1 72.68 -8.76 44.33
CA MET A 1 72.22 -8.07 43.11
C MET A 1 70.69 -8.21 43.09
N ALA A 2 69.96 -7.29 43.71
CA ALA A 2 69.38 -6.08 43.11
C ALA A 2 68.39 -6.41 41.97
N ALA A 3 67.09 -6.29 42.27
CA ALA A 3 65.98 -6.34 41.31
C ALA A 3 65.87 -5.04 40.50
N PRO A 4 65.06 -5.03 39.43
CA PRO A 4 63.98 -4.03 39.42
C PRO A 4 62.60 -4.53 38.92
N VAL A 5 61.58 -4.12 39.71
CA VAL A 5 60.24 -3.58 39.41
C VAL A 5 59.54 -3.91 38.06
N ARG A 6 58.35 -4.52 38.04
CA ARG A 6 56.97 -3.99 38.28
C ARG A 6 56.32 -3.34 37.04
N GLY A 7 55.22 -3.93 36.58
CA GLY A 7 54.16 -3.33 35.75
C GLY A 7 52.98 -4.31 35.70
N MET A 8 52.08 -4.32 36.69
CA MET A 8 50.81 -3.55 36.78
C MET A 8 49.94 -3.61 35.52
N ALA A 9 48.88 -4.42 35.64
CA ALA A 9 47.51 -4.14 35.26
C ALA A 9 47.25 -3.60 33.83
N GLY A 10 46.95 -4.52 32.92
CA GLY A 10 46.05 -4.27 31.79
C GLY A 10 44.79 -5.09 32.00
N SER A 11 43.76 -4.47 32.56
CA SER A 11 42.40 -5.02 32.67
C SER A 11 41.95 -5.55 31.30
N PRO A 12 41.25 -6.70 31.20
CA PRO A 12 40.44 -6.93 30.01
C PRO A 12 39.44 -5.78 29.99
N SER A 13 39.47 -4.96 28.94
CA SER A 13 38.42 -4.00 28.69
C SER A 13 37.11 -4.79 28.65
N ILE A 14 36.34 -4.71 29.74
CA ILE A 14 34.94 -5.09 29.79
C ILE A 14 34.27 -4.13 28.81
N GLY A 15 34.29 -4.51 27.53
CA GLY A 15 33.41 -3.92 26.55
C GLY A 15 32.02 -4.10 27.11
N ASN A 16 31.28 -3.00 27.23
CA ASN A 16 29.89 -3.00 27.67
C ASN A 16 29.06 -3.83 26.67
N THR A 17 29.09 -5.15 26.78
CA THR A 17 28.12 -6.05 26.17
C THR A 17 26.90 -5.95 27.05
N THR A 18 26.00 -5.04 26.67
CA THR A 18 24.69 -4.98 27.30
C THR A 18 24.05 -6.37 27.17
N SER A 19 23.40 -6.84 28.23
CA SER A 19 22.74 -8.16 28.28
C SER A 19 21.55 -8.28 27.34
N PHE A 20 21.26 -7.24 26.54
CA PHE A 20 20.35 -7.29 25.41
C PHE A 20 20.96 -8.14 24.30
N GLN A 21 20.94 -9.45 24.50
CA GLN A 21 21.10 -10.39 23.40
C GLN A 21 19.91 -10.19 22.48
N LYS A 22 20.15 -9.56 21.33
CA LYS A 22 19.17 -9.49 20.24
C LYS A 22 18.86 -10.93 19.85
N LYS A 23 17.74 -11.46 20.36
CA LYS A 23 17.24 -12.79 20.02
C LYS A 23 17.13 -12.81 18.51
N THR A 24 18.03 -13.56 17.86
CA THR A 24 18.04 -13.75 16.42
C THR A 24 16.74 -14.46 16.08
N ARG A 25 15.72 -13.67 15.73
CA ARG A 25 14.44 -14.19 15.23
C ARG A 25 14.81 -15.10 14.06
N SER A 26 14.43 -16.38 14.18
CA SER A 26 14.55 -17.34 13.08
C SER A 26 14.03 -16.66 11.82
N LYS A 27 14.82 -16.69 10.74
CA LYS A 27 14.45 -16.05 9.46
C LYS A 27 13.04 -16.54 9.11
N LEU A 28 12.05 -15.64 9.21
CA LEU A 28 10.72 -15.95 8.72
C LEU A 28 10.83 -16.21 7.22
N VAL A 29 10.06 -17.18 6.72
CA VAL A 29 9.94 -17.41 5.28
C VAL A 29 9.48 -16.10 4.67
N SER A 30 10.29 -15.54 3.77
CA SER A 30 10.02 -14.26 3.12
C SER A 30 9.45 -14.55 1.74
N ILE A 31 8.12 -14.51 1.63
CA ILE A 31 7.43 -14.66 0.35
C ILE A 31 7.23 -13.23 -0.22
N PRO A 32 7.60 -12.97 -1.48
CA PRO A 32 7.29 -11.70 -2.15
C PRO A 32 5.81 -11.33 -1.99
N GLY A 33 5.48 -10.05 -1.86
CA GLY A 33 4.09 -9.61 -1.68
C GLY A 33 3.45 -9.95 -0.32
N THR A 34 4.17 -10.60 0.60
CA THR A 34 3.67 -10.87 1.96
C THR A 34 4.24 -9.94 3.01
N ARG A 35 3.46 -9.65 4.05
CA ARG A 35 3.88 -8.85 5.21
C ARG A 35 3.59 -9.59 6.51
N PRO A 36 4.53 -9.65 7.47
CA PRO A 36 4.27 -10.28 8.75
C PRO A 36 3.28 -9.45 9.57
N SER A 37 2.19 -10.06 10.01
CA SER A 37 1.22 -9.48 10.94
C SER A 37 1.92 -9.06 12.23
N VAL A 38 1.56 -7.87 12.73
CA VAL A 38 2.09 -7.32 13.98
C VAL A 38 1.61 -8.07 15.22
N GLN A 39 0.46 -8.73 15.12
CA GLN A 39 -0.17 -9.41 16.26
C GLN A 39 0.38 -10.82 16.45
N ASN A 40 0.37 -11.62 15.38
CA ASN A 40 0.66 -13.06 15.45
C ASN A 40 1.89 -13.49 14.66
N GLY A 41 2.54 -12.58 13.91
CA GLY A 41 3.67 -12.90 13.05
C GLY A 41 3.35 -13.78 11.84
N GLN A 42 2.06 -14.07 11.60
CA GLN A 42 1.59 -14.76 10.40
C GLN A 42 1.80 -13.90 9.16
N LEU A 43 2.07 -14.51 8.01
CA LEU A 43 2.19 -13.78 6.75
C LEU A 43 0.80 -13.39 6.25
N LEU A 44 0.65 -12.12 5.89
CA LEU A 44 -0.54 -11.56 5.28
C LEU A 44 -0.26 -11.19 3.82
N VAL A 45 -1.25 -11.39 2.96
CA VAL A 45 -1.29 -11.00 1.53
C VAL A 45 -2.36 -9.92 1.38
N SER A 46 -2.13 -8.93 0.53
CA SER A 46 -3.15 -7.92 0.23
C SER A 46 -4.29 -8.52 -0.61
N SER A 47 -5.52 -8.09 -0.34
CA SER A 47 -6.67 -8.39 -1.21
C SER A 47 -6.67 -7.60 -2.53
N GLY A 48 -5.72 -6.67 -2.71
CA GLY A 48 -5.73 -5.66 -3.77
C GLY A 48 -6.63 -4.46 -3.47
N VAL A 49 -7.38 -4.50 -2.35
CA VAL A 49 -8.27 -3.43 -1.91
C VAL A 49 -7.90 -2.99 -0.48
N SER A 50 -7.28 -1.82 -0.36
CA SER A 50 -6.77 -1.30 0.91
C SER A 50 -7.83 -1.17 2.01
N SER A 51 -9.07 -0.81 1.65
CA SER A 51 -10.18 -0.69 2.60
C SER A 51 -10.62 -2.04 3.14
N LEU A 52 -10.66 -3.07 2.29
CA LEU A 52 -10.97 -4.44 2.71
C LEU A 52 -9.86 -4.97 3.61
N ASP A 53 -8.60 -4.81 3.22
CA ASP A 53 -7.45 -5.21 4.02
C ASP A 53 -7.51 -4.59 5.41
N TYR A 54 -7.84 -3.30 5.50
CA TYR A 54 -7.98 -2.62 6.79
C TYR A 54 -9.05 -3.26 7.68
N VAL A 55 -10.23 -3.56 7.12
CA VAL A 55 -11.36 -4.16 7.87
C VAL A 55 -11.04 -5.57 8.36
N ILE A 56 -10.32 -6.37 7.58
CA ILE A 56 -10.01 -7.77 7.93
C ILE A 56 -8.74 -7.93 8.78
N GLY A 57 -8.11 -6.83 9.20
CA GLY A 57 -6.95 -6.85 10.10
C GLY A 57 -5.58 -6.73 9.41
N GLY A 58 -5.54 -6.08 8.26
CA GLY A 58 -4.33 -5.75 7.50
C GLY A 58 -4.06 -6.64 6.27
N GLY A 59 -4.99 -7.52 5.91
CA GLY A 59 -4.88 -8.42 4.76
C GLY A 59 -5.30 -9.86 5.07
N LEU A 60 -5.17 -10.73 4.07
CA LEU A 60 -5.51 -12.15 4.13
C LEU A 60 -4.34 -12.98 4.63
N ALA A 61 -4.56 -13.79 5.67
CA ALA A 61 -3.51 -14.68 6.17
C ALA A 61 -3.22 -15.81 5.17
N VAL A 62 -1.93 -16.08 4.94
CA VAL A 62 -1.50 -17.18 4.05
C VAL A 62 -2.03 -18.51 4.57
N GLY A 63 -2.64 -19.31 3.68
CA GLY A 63 -3.26 -20.58 4.02
C GLY A 63 -4.71 -20.49 4.51
N THR A 64 -5.36 -19.33 4.35
CA THR A 64 -6.79 -19.16 4.63
C THR A 64 -7.61 -19.08 3.35
N LEU A 65 -8.93 -19.17 3.50
CA LEU A 65 -9.90 -19.05 2.42
C LEU A 65 -10.77 -17.81 2.66
N LEU A 66 -10.91 -16.98 1.62
CA LEU A 66 -11.84 -15.86 1.60
C LEU A 66 -13.05 -16.26 0.74
N LEU A 67 -14.23 -16.24 1.34
CA LEU A 67 -15.50 -16.41 0.63
C LEU A 67 -16.20 -15.05 0.55
N VAL A 68 -16.55 -14.63 -0.66
CA VAL A 68 -17.34 -13.43 -0.91
C VAL A 68 -18.70 -13.89 -1.39
N GLU A 69 -19.73 -13.63 -0.59
CA GLU A 69 -21.12 -13.82 -0.98
C GLU A 69 -21.65 -12.53 -1.61
N GLU A 70 -22.43 -12.67 -2.67
CA GLU A 70 -22.96 -11.56 -3.43
C GLU A 70 -24.48 -11.54 -3.41
N ASP A 71 -25.05 -10.33 -3.46
CA ASP A 71 -26.49 -10.15 -3.55
C ASP A 71 -26.98 -10.35 -5.00
N CYS A 72 -28.28 -10.11 -5.23
CA CYS A 72 -28.90 -10.33 -6.53
C CYS A 72 -28.36 -9.45 -7.67
N TYR A 73 -27.51 -8.45 -7.40
CA TYR A 73 -27.01 -7.50 -8.39
C TYR A 73 -25.62 -7.84 -8.95
N ASP A 74 -24.94 -8.87 -8.43
CA ASP A 74 -23.69 -9.45 -8.98
C ASP A 74 -22.57 -8.40 -9.29
N SER A 75 -22.52 -7.30 -8.54
CA SER A 75 -21.78 -6.09 -8.94
C SER A 75 -20.35 -5.93 -8.40
N TYR A 76 -20.00 -6.52 -7.25
CA TYR A 76 -18.74 -6.26 -6.55
C TYR A 76 -17.84 -7.49 -6.38
N SER A 77 -18.38 -8.72 -6.32
CA SER A 77 -17.56 -9.91 -6.09
C SER A 77 -16.55 -10.12 -7.22
N ARG A 78 -16.99 -9.92 -8.47
CA ARG A 78 -16.15 -9.98 -9.67
C ARG A 78 -15.05 -8.92 -9.65
N MET A 79 -15.35 -7.72 -9.15
CA MET A 79 -14.37 -6.65 -8.99
C MET A 79 -13.31 -7.03 -7.94
N LEU A 80 -13.74 -7.53 -6.78
CA LEU A 80 -12.83 -8.00 -5.72
C LEU A 80 -11.93 -9.14 -6.19
N LEU A 81 -12.48 -10.11 -6.92
CA LEU A 81 -11.72 -11.20 -7.53
C LEU A 81 -10.63 -10.67 -8.46
N LYS A 82 -10.97 -9.73 -9.36
CA LYS A 82 -10.00 -9.12 -10.28
C LYS A 82 -8.89 -8.38 -9.55
N TYR A 83 -9.20 -7.65 -8.47
CA TYR A 83 -8.17 -6.99 -7.67
C TYR A 83 -7.25 -8.00 -6.98
N PHE A 84 -7.80 -9.07 -6.42
CA PHE A 84 -6.99 -10.11 -5.79
C PHE A 84 -6.06 -10.79 -6.80
N LEU A 85 -6.55 -11.08 -8.00
CA LEU A 85 -5.76 -11.63 -9.08
C LEU A 85 -4.67 -10.64 -9.55
N ALA A 86 -5.03 -9.38 -9.78
CA ALA A 86 -4.08 -8.36 -10.19
C ALA A 86 -2.96 -8.15 -9.15
N GLU A 87 -3.29 -8.10 -7.87
CA GLU A 87 -2.31 -8.02 -6.77
C GLU A 87 -1.36 -9.22 -6.78
N GLY A 88 -1.91 -10.43 -6.98
CA GLY A 88 -1.12 -11.65 -7.13
C GLY A 88 -0.16 -11.61 -8.32
N VAL A 89 -0.60 -11.10 -9.48
CA VAL A 89 0.24 -10.93 -10.67
C VAL A 89 1.39 -9.95 -10.39
N VAL A 90 1.08 -8.81 -9.77
CA VAL A 90 2.08 -7.77 -9.42
C VAL A 90 3.10 -8.30 -8.42
N CYS A 91 2.65 -9.10 -7.46
CA CYS A 91 3.51 -9.74 -6.47
C CYS A 91 4.33 -10.91 -7.02
N GLY A 92 4.05 -11.37 -8.25
CA GLY A 92 4.68 -12.54 -8.85
C GLY A 92 4.26 -13.85 -8.19
N HIS A 93 3.02 -13.94 -7.70
CA HIS A 93 2.44 -15.18 -7.17
C HIS A 93 1.97 -16.10 -8.29
N GLU A 94 2.05 -17.41 -8.06
CA GLU A 94 1.39 -18.38 -8.93
C GLU A 94 -0.11 -18.35 -8.66
N LEU A 95 -0.90 -18.11 -9.72
CA LEU A 95 -2.34 -17.99 -9.63
C LEU A 95 -3.01 -19.15 -10.36
N PHE A 96 -4.07 -19.66 -9.74
CA PHE A 96 -4.97 -20.63 -10.35
C PHE A 96 -6.37 -20.02 -10.43
N LEU A 97 -6.85 -19.79 -11.65
CA LEU A 97 -8.19 -19.27 -11.88
C LEU A 97 -9.08 -20.39 -12.44
N ALA A 98 -10.13 -20.72 -11.69
CA ALA A 98 -11.22 -21.56 -12.15
C ALA A 98 -12.52 -20.78 -12.04
N SER A 99 -13.30 -20.77 -13.11
CA SER A 99 -14.59 -20.10 -13.19
C SER A 99 -15.64 -21.04 -13.77
N ALA A 100 -16.83 -21.03 -13.18
CA ALA A 100 -17.98 -21.81 -13.66
C ALA A 100 -18.88 -21.01 -14.61
N ARG A 101 -18.81 -19.67 -14.58
CA ARG A 101 -19.67 -18.77 -15.38
C ARG A 101 -18.93 -18.22 -16.59
N ASP A 102 -17.85 -17.47 -16.35
CA ASP A 102 -17.06 -16.79 -17.39
C ASP A 102 -15.84 -17.61 -17.81
N HIS A 103 -15.32 -17.39 -19.02
CA HIS A 103 -14.05 -17.99 -19.44
C HIS A 103 -12.87 -17.33 -18.69
N PRO A 104 -11.90 -18.13 -18.19
CA PRO A 104 -10.80 -17.60 -17.38
C PRO A 104 -9.93 -16.59 -18.14
N ASP A 105 -9.78 -16.77 -19.45
CA ASP A 105 -8.98 -15.88 -20.31
C ASP A 105 -9.60 -14.47 -20.41
N GLU A 106 -10.92 -14.37 -20.41
CA GLU A 106 -11.64 -13.08 -20.44
C GLU A 106 -11.41 -12.32 -19.13
N ILE A 107 -11.49 -13.02 -17.99
CA ILE A 107 -11.21 -12.42 -16.67
C ILE A 107 -9.76 -11.91 -16.59
N MET A 108 -8.80 -12.69 -17.12
CA MET A 108 -7.38 -12.32 -17.14
C MET A 108 -7.09 -11.08 -18.00
N GLN A 109 -7.84 -10.88 -19.09
CA GLN A 109 -7.71 -9.70 -19.95
C GLN A 109 -8.29 -8.43 -19.32
N GLU A 110 -9.25 -8.57 -18.41
CA GLU A 110 -9.93 -7.45 -17.73
C GLU A 110 -9.30 -7.06 -16.39
N LEU A 111 -8.09 -7.55 -16.07
CA LEU A 111 -7.44 -7.22 -14.80
C LEU A 111 -7.05 -5.73 -14.73
N PRO A 112 -7.28 -5.08 -13.58
CA PRO A 112 -6.86 -3.70 -13.39
C PRO A 112 -5.33 -3.60 -13.43
N SER A 113 -4.84 -2.54 -14.07
CA SER A 113 -3.41 -2.23 -14.06
C SER A 113 -3.01 -1.54 -12.76
N PRO A 114 -1.78 -1.78 -12.27
CA PRO A 114 -1.26 -1.06 -11.12
C PRO A 114 -1.21 0.44 -11.41
N ILE A 115 -1.58 1.26 -10.42
CA ILE A 115 -1.37 2.69 -10.50
C ILE A 115 0.13 2.92 -10.31
N VAL A 116 0.87 2.97 -11.42
CA VAL A 116 2.26 3.42 -11.40
C VAL A 116 2.19 4.93 -11.30
N ASP A 117 2.47 5.48 -10.12
CA ASP A 117 2.63 6.92 -9.95
C ASP A 117 3.78 7.40 -10.82
N ASP A 118 3.48 7.86 -12.04
CA ASP A 118 4.38 8.65 -12.89
C ASP A 118 4.52 10.09 -12.35
N VAL A 119 4.49 10.25 -11.03
CA VAL A 119 4.62 11.54 -10.33
C VAL A 119 6.10 11.98 -10.24
N ALA A 120 7.04 11.14 -10.71
CA ALA A 120 8.45 11.49 -10.86
C ALA A 120 8.91 11.60 -12.34
N GLY A 121 8.02 11.39 -13.32
CA GLY A 121 8.40 11.07 -14.69
C GLY A 121 7.87 11.95 -15.82
N MET A 122 6.92 12.89 -15.58
CA MET A 122 6.54 13.87 -16.61
C MET A 122 7.62 14.96 -16.75
N LYS A 123 8.78 14.57 -17.31
CA LYS A 123 9.52 15.48 -18.18
C LYS A 123 8.64 15.64 -19.42
N ILE A 124 7.75 16.63 -19.38
CA ILE A 124 7.10 17.13 -20.58
C ILE A 124 8.24 17.41 -21.55
N SER A 125 8.32 16.58 -22.58
CA SER A 125 9.15 16.81 -23.74
C SER A 125 8.82 18.19 -24.27
N GLU A 126 9.72 19.14 -24.02
CA GLU A 126 9.77 20.42 -24.72
C GLU A 126 9.85 20.12 -26.22
N GLY A 127 8.69 20.21 -26.86
CA GLY A 127 8.50 20.01 -28.27
C GLY A 127 7.54 21.06 -28.78
N GLN A 128 8.11 22.24 -29.10
CA GLN A 128 7.55 23.30 -29.94
C GLN A 128 6.46 24.18 -29.34
N SER A 129 6.89 25.20 -28.60
CA SER A 129 6.28 26.53 -28.72
C SER A 129 7.40 27.57 -28.78
N GLN A 130 7.40 28.33 -29.86
CA GLN A 130 8.33 29.43 -30.17
C GLN A 130 8.48 30.40 -28.99
N PRO A 131 9.60 31.14 -28.89
CA PRO A 131 9.80 32.12 -27.83
C PRO A 131 8.83 33.29 -28.02
N SER A 132 7.75 33.31 -27.23
CA SER A 132 6.93 34.51 -27.12
C SER A 132 7.58 35.49 -26.14
N ASP A 133 7.81 36.70 -26.65
CA ASP A 133 8.37 37.89 -26.00
C ASP A 133 8.01 38.10 -24.52
N PRO A 134 8.92 38.72 -23.72
CA PRO A 134 8.73 39.02 -22.30
C PRO A 134 7.81 40.24 -22.03
N GLU A 135 6.83 40.53 -22.89
CA GLU A 135 6.05 41.79 -22.85
C GLU A 135 4.54 41.65 -22.61
N ASN A 136 4.06 40.50 -22.11
CA ASN A 136 2.64 40.37 -21.73
C ASN A 136 2.45 40.08 -20.23
N PRO A 137 2.16 41.10 -19.38
CA PRO A 137 1.90 40.92 -17.94
C PRO A 137 0.49 40.40 -17.63
N ASP A 138 -0.11 39.60 -18.52
CA ASP A 138 -1.41 38.94 -18.32
C ASP A 138 -1.25 37.46 -17.93
N THR A 139 -0.21 37.17 -17.15
CA THR A 139 -0.20 36.03 -16.22
C THR A 139 -1.39 36.14 -15.28
N MET A 140 -2.46 35.42 -15.59
CA MET A 140 -3.60 35.04 -14.73
C MET A 140 -3.87 35.95 -13.52
N LYS A 141 -4.40 37.16 -13.76
CA LYS A 141 -4.71 38.14 -12.70
C LYS A 141 -5.73 37.66 -11.64
N ILE A 142 -6.58 36.70 -11.99
CA ILE A 142 -7.66 36.22 -11.09
C ILE A 142 -7.26 34.95 -10.32
N ALA A 143 -6.34 34.15 -10.86
CA ALA A 143 -5.95 32.86 -10.30
C ALA A 143 -4.59 32.87 -9.59
N TRP A 144 -3.96 34.04 -9.41
CA TRP A 144 -2.69 34.21 -8.71
C TRP A 144 -2.68 33.52 -7.34
N ARG A 145 -3.76 33.62 -6.55
CA ARG A 145 -3.81 33.00 -5.22
C ARG A 145 -3.74 31.47 -5.21
N TYR A 146 -4.12 30.83 -6.33
CA TYR A 146 -4.11 29.37 -6.48
C TYR A 146 -2.81 28.85 -7.08
N GLN A 147 -1.98 29.72 -7.68
CA GLN A 147 -0.74 29.33 -8.34
C GLN A 147 0.29 28.71 -7.38
N ASN A 148 0.33 29.19 -6.14
CA ASN A 148 1.28 28.75 -5.11
C ASN A 148 0.61 27.93 -4.00
N GLN A 149 -0.65 27.49 -4.19
CA GLN A 149 -1.23 26.57 -3.21
C GLN A 149 -0.53 25.20 -3.33
N PRO A 150 -0.07 24.62 -2.20
CA PRO A 150 0.37 23.24 -2.21
C PRO A 150 -0.81 22.41 -2.70
N ARG A 151 -0.60 21.66 -3.79
CA ARG A 151 -1.58 20.73 -4.32
C ARG A 151 -1.97 19.81 -3.17
N VAL A 152 -3.18 19.96 -2.64
CA VAL A 152 -3.71 19.07 -1.62
C VAL A 152 -3.83 17.72 -2.31
N GLN A 153 -2.83 16.87 -2.05
CA GLN A 153 -3.02 15.44 -2.18
C GLN A 153 -4.17 15.13 -1.22
N VAL A 154 -5.31 14.72 -1.78
CA VAL A 154 -6.33 14.03 -0.99
C VAL A 154 -5.68 12.71 -0.59
N LYS A 155 -4.89 12.77 0.49
CA LYS A 155 -4.48 11.62 1.24
C LYS A 155 -5.69 11.26 2.07
N ASP A 156 -6.45 10.27 1.62
CA ASP A 156 -7.42 9.59 2.47
C ASP A 156 -6.66 8.72 3.48
N HIS A 157 -5.97 9.40 4.40
CA HIS A 157 -5.93 8.99 5.79
C HIS A 157 -6.99 9.86 6.46
N LEU A 158 -7.93 9.33 7.23
CA LEU A 158 -7.65 8.88 8.59
C LEU A 158 -8.84 8.11 9.16
N LEU A 159 -8.50 7.19 10.07
CA LEU A 159 -9.34 6.74 11.17
C LEU A 159 -10.09 7.91 11.85
N GLY A 160 -11.37 7.66 12.16
CA GLY A 160 -11.82 7.66 13.55
C GLY A 160 -12.52 8.89 14.09
N SER A 161 -13.84 8.71 14.31
CA SER A 161 -14.76 9.50 15.17
C SER A 161 -15.10 10.89 14.63
N ILE A 162 -16.35 11.19 14.28
CA ILE A 162 -17.54 11.08 15.15
C ILE A 162 -18.77 10.80 14.26
N ILE A 163 -19.47 9.70 14.56
CA ILE A 163 -20.76 9.35 13.97
C ILE A 163 -21.79 10.36 14.48
N SER A 164 -22.35 11.15 13.56
CA SER A 164 -23.57 11.91 13.80
C SER A 164 -24.40 11.98 12.50
N HIS A 165 -25.54 11.28 12.53
CA HIS A 165 -26.68 11.33 11.59
C HIS A 165 -26.42 10.66 10.22
N PHE A 166 -26.85 9.42 9.93
CA PHE A 166 -28.21 8.86 9.99
C PHE A 166 -29.29 9.81 9.47
N TRP A 167 -29.49 9.83 8.15
CA TRP A 167 -30.79 10.01 7.49
C TRP A 167 -30.83 9.17 6.20
N LEU A 168 -31.25 7.92 6.39
CA LEU A 168 -32.33 7.27 5.65
C LEU A 168 -32.87 8.08 4.45
N VAL A 169 -32.49 7.71 3.21
CA VAL A 169 -33.33 8.00 2.04
C VAL A 169 -34.22 6.78 1.84
N GLN A 170 -35.40 6.94 2.41
CA GLN A 170 -36.57 6.09 2.26
C GLN A 170 -36.96 6.01 0.78
N LEU A 171 -37.16 4.77 0.34
CA LEU A 171 -37.86 4.36 -0.86
C LEU A 171 -39.29 4.92 -0.86
N GLU A 172 -39.70 5.67 -1.89
CA GLU A 172 -41.11 5.60 -2.34
C GLU A 172 -41.27 6.08 -3.79
N ILE A 173 -41.46 5.12 -4.68
CA ILE A 173 -42.17 5.28 -5.95
C ILE A 173 -43.66 5.11 -5.62
N LEU A 174 -44.48 6.14 -5.80
CA LEU A 174 -45.84 6.02 -6.37
C LEU A 174 -46.52 7.39 -6.55
N LYS A 175 -46.56 7.88 -7.79
CA LYS A 175 -47.78 8.23 -8.54
C LYS A 175 -47.44 8.71 -9.94
#